data_AF-A0A0W0U7S3-F1
#
_entry.id   AF-A0A0W0U7S3-F1
#
_cell.length_a   1.000
_cell.length_b   1.000
_cell.length_c   1.000
_cell.angle_alpha   90.00
_cell.angle_beta   90.00
_cell.angle_gamma   90.00
#
_symmetry.space_group_name_H-M   'P 1'
#
loop_
_entity.id
_entity.type
_entity.pdbx_description
1 polymer ?
#
loop_
_entity_poly.entity_id
_entity_poly.type
_entity_poly.pdbx_seq_one_letter_code
_entity_poly.pdbx_strand_id
1 'polypeptide(L)' 'MTKNVQMSIKMEPELHDKFMAAVAAVHTPAAQVVRQLMRKFIAQQEIPNDATIAAMQSADKGEGIRFKSADEFFKDLGI' A
#
# COMPACT_ATOMS: atom_id res chain seq x y z
N MET A 1 7.44 -3.53 -25.88
CA MET A 1 5.96 -3.45 -25.94
C MET A 1 5.42 -4.47 -24.95
N THR A 2 5.04 -4.05 -23.74
CA THR A 2 4.37 -4.92 -22.77
C THR A 2 2.97 -5.26 -23.29
N LYS A 3 2.66 -6.55 -23.38
CA LYS A 3 1.38 -7.04 -23.90
C LYS A 3 0.29 -6.71 -22.88
N ASN A 4 -0.72 -5.93 -23.28
CA ASN A 4 -1.89 -5.69 -22.43
C ASN A 4 -2.64 -7.01 -22.21
N VAL A 5 -3.10 -7.25 -20.98
CA VAL A 5 -3.90 -8.42 -20.59
C VAL A 5 -5.32 -7.97 -20.30
N GLN A 6 -6.31 -8.71 -20.80
CA GLN A 6 -7.73 -8.47 -20.53
C GLN A 6 -8.19 -9.36 -19.37
N MET A 7 -8.90 -8.77 -18.41
CA MET A 7 -9.53 -9.47 -17.30
C MET A 7 -11.05 -9.28 -17.41
N SER A 8 -11.80 -10.38 -17.29
CA SER A 8 -13.26 -10.37 -17.22
C SER A 8 -13.70 -10.94 -15.88
N ILE A 9 -14.60 -10.26 -15.19
CA ILE A 9 -15.11 -10.66 -13.87
C ILE A 9 -16.62 -10.79 -13.97
N LYS A 10 -17.16 -11.92 -13.49
CA LYS A 10 -18.59 -12.06 -13.22
C LYS A 10 -18.88 -11.46 -11.85
N MET A 11 -19.91 -10.63 -11.76
CA MET A 11 -20.32 -9.96 -10.52
C MET A 11 -21.83 -9.90 -10.43
N GLU A 12 -22.32 -9.77 -9.20
CA GLU A 12 -23.73 -9.59 -8.91
C GLU A 12 -24.24 -8.28 -9.57
N PRO A 13 -25.41 -8.29 -10.22
CA PRO A 13 -25.93 -7.09 -10.90
C PRO A 13 -26.04 -5.87 -9.98
N GLU A 14 -26.50 -6.07 -8.74
CA GLU A 14 -26.63 -4.99 -7.76
C GLU A 14 -25.27 -4.36 -7.38
N LEU A 15 -24.22 -5.18 -7.30
CA LEU A 15 -22.87 -4.71 -7.02
C LEU A 15 -22.30 -3.90 -8.19
N HIS A 16 -22.53 -4.39 -9.42
CA HIS A 16 -22.16 -3.67 -10.64
C HIS A 16 -22.80 -2.29 -10.69
N ASP A 17 -24.12 -2.21 -10.45
CA ASP A 17 -24.87 -0.96 -10.56
C ASP A 17 -24.42 0.05 -9.50
N LYS A 18 -24.23 -0.39 -8.25
CA LYS A 18 -23.68 0.45 -7.17
C LYS A 18 -22.27 0.94 -7.51
N PHE A 19 -21.43 0.06 -8.06
CA PHE A 19 -20.08 0.44 -8.46
C PHE A 19 -20.09 1.47 -9.58
N MET A 20 -20.90 1.26 -10.62
CA MET A 20 -21.01 2.19 -11.75
C MET A 20 -21.55 3.55 -11.33
N ALA A 21 -22.51 3.61 -10.41
CA ALA A 21 -23.01 4.85 -9.84
C ALA A 21 -21.90 5.62 -9.09
N ALA A 22 -21.11 4.93 -8.27
CA ALA A 22 -19.98 5.54 -7.56
C ALA A 22 -18.89 6.04 -8.52
N VAL A 23 -18.57 5.25 -9.55
CA VAL A 23 -17.61 5.58 -10.61
C VAL A 23 -18.05 6.83 -11.40
N ALA A 24 -19.35 6.93 -11.71
CA ALA A 24 -19.93 8.09 -12.40
C ALA A 24 -19.81 9.37 -11.57
N ALA A 25 -20.03 9.28 -10.25
CA ALA A 25 -19.92 10.43 -9.33
C ALA A 25 -18.49 10.99 -9.23
N VAL A 26 -17.47 10.14 -9.45
CA VAL A 26 -16.05 10.54 -9.41
C VAL A 26 -15.44 10.80 -10.79
N HIS A 27 -16.26 10.79 -11.85
CA HIS A 27 -15.85 11.05 -13.25
C HIS A 27 -14.59 10.30 -13.72
N THR A 28 -14.35 9.11 -13.19
CA THR A 28 -13.16 8.31 -13.46
C THR A 28 -13.58 7.03 -14.18
N PRO A 29 -12.82 6.48 -15.16
CA PRO A 29 -13.19 5.22 -15.78
C PRO A 29 -13.20 4.05 -14.78
N ALA A 30 -14.20 3.16 -14.86
CA ALA A 30 -14.32 1.97 -13.99
C ALA A 30 -13.03 1.15 -13.91
N ALA A 31 -12.40 0.88 -15.07
CA ALA A 31 -11.14 0.15 -15.14
C ALA A 31 -9.98 0.88 -14.42
N GLN A 32 -10.01 2.21 -14.34
CA GLN A 32 -9.01 2.98 -13.60
C GLN A 32 -9.18 2.78 -12.09
N VAL A 33 -10.42 2.81 -11.59
CA VAL A 33 -10.72 2.54 -10.19
C VAL A 33 -10.30 1.12 -9.81
N VAL A 34 -10.64 0.12 -10.64
CA VAL A 34 -10.22 -1.27 -10.41
C VAL A 34 -8.68 -1.39 -10.36
N ARG A 35 -7.95 -0.76 -11.29
CA ARG A 35 -6.47 -0.75 -11.28
C ARG A 35 -5.91 -0.11 -10.00
N GLN A 36 -6.52 0.97 -9.51
CA GLN A 36 -6.10 1.59 -8.25
C GLN A 36 -6.36 0.68 -7.05
N LEU A 37 -7.52 0.03 -7.00
CA LEU A 37 -7.86 -0.95 -5.97
C LEU A 37 -6.89 -2.14 -5.97
N MET A 38 -6.52 -2.66 -7.14
CA MET A 38 -5.52 -3.71 -7.26
C MET A 38 -4.15 -3.27 -6.71
N ARG A 39 -3.68 -2.07 -7.08
CA ARG A 39 -2.41 -1.54 -6.56
C ARG A 39 -2.45 -1.35 -5.05
N LYS A 40 -3.56 -0.83 -4.52
CA LYS A 40 -3.75 -0.67 -3.08
C LYS A 40 -3.75 -2.02 -2.37
N PHE A 41 -4.41 -3.03 -2.95
CA PHE A 41 -4.43 -4.38 -2.40
C PHE A 41 -3.03 -4.99 -2.36
N ILE A 42 -2.25 -4.90 -3.44
CA ILE A 42 -0.86 -5.37 -3.48
C ILE A 42 -0.02 -4.65 -2.43
N ALA A 43 -0.09 -3.31 -2.39
CA ALA A 43 0.64 -2.51 -1.42
C ALA A 43 0.27 -2.87 0.04
N GLN A 44 -0.97 -3.27 0.31
CA GLN A 44 -1.38 -3.74 1.64
C GLN A 44 -0.79 -5.11 2.00
N GLN A 45 -0.57 -5.99 1.02
CA GLN A 45 0.10 -7.28 1.27
C GLN A 45 1.61 -7.13 1.45
N GLU A 46 2.19 -6.07 0.87
CA GLU A 46 3.59 -5.68 1.04
C GLU A 46 3.80 -4.80 2.29
N ILE A 47 2.91 -4.83 3.29
CA ILE A 47 3.11 -4.15 4.58
C ILE A 47 3.27 -5.21 5.68
N PRO A 48 4.37 -5.20 6.46
CA PRO A 48 5.49 -4.28 6.36
C PRO A 48 6.29 -4.51 5.08
N ASN A 49 6.71 -3.42 4.44
CA ASN A 49 7.50 -3.51 3.21
C ASN A 49 8.88 -4.09 3.50
N ASP A 50 9.57 -4.52 2.45
CA ASP A 50 10.88 -5.16 2.57
C ASP A 50 11.88 -4.32 3.39
N ALA A 51 11.84 -2.99 3.25
CA ALA A 51 12.68 -2.08 4.03
C ALA A 51 12.34 -2.11 5.53
N THR A 52 11.06 -2.15 5.87
CA THR A 52 10.59 -2.25 7.26
C THR A 52 10.94 -3.61 7.86
N ILE A 53 10.74 -4.70 7.10
CA ILE A 53 11.13 -6.05 7.51
C ILE A 53 12.64 -6.11 7.78
N ALA A 54 13.46 -5.57 6.86
CA ALA A 54 14.91 -5.54 7.03
C ALA A 54 15.32 -4.73 8.27
N ALA A 55 14.71 -3.56 8.49
CA ALA A 55 14.98 -2.74 9.67
C ALA A 55 14.62 -3.46 10.98
N MET A 56 13.49 -4.17 11.03
CA MET A 56 13.10 -4.99 12.18
C MET A 56 14.10 -6.12 12.43
N GLN A 57 14.52 -6.82 11.38
CA GLN A 57 15.51 -7.92 11.49
C GLN A 57 16.89 -7.42 11.96
N SER A 58 17.33 -6.25 11.50
CA SER A 58 18.57 -5.63 11.99
C SER A 58 18.44 -5.25 13.47
N ALA A 59 17.31 -4.66 13.88
CA ALA A 59 17.05 -4.35 15.28
C ALA A 59 17.05 -5.61 16.18
N ASP A 60 16.44 -6.70 15.72
CA ASP A 60 16.42 -8.00 16.43
C ASP A 60 17.83 -8.59 16.61
N LYS A 61 18.72 -8.37 15.64
CA LYS A 61 20.15 -8.74 15.73
C LYS A 61 20.96 -7.80 16.62
N GLY A 62 20.35 -6.73 17.14
CA GLY A 62 21.01 -5.72 17.94
C GLY A 62 21.82 -4.71 17.12
N GLU A 63 21.62 -4.65 15.81
CA GLU A 63 22.21 -3.64 14.93
C GLU A 63 21.48 -2.30 15.12
N GLY A 64 22.23 -1.20 15.13
CA GLY A 64 21.69 0.16 15.30
C GLY A 64 22.33 0.93 16.45
N ILE A 65 21.97 2.21 16.57
CA ILE A 65 22.48 3.09 17.63
C ILE A 65 21.57 2.95 18.85
N ARG A 66 22.17 2.65 20.01
CA ARG A 66 21.48 2.68 21.30
C ARG A 66 21.91 3.92 22.06
N PHE A 67 20.95 4.75 22.43
CA PHE A 67 21.17 5.95 23.21
C PHE A 67 20.99 5.66 24.70
N LYS A 68 21.69 6.41 25.55
CA LYS A 68 21.65 6.21 27.01
C LYS A 68 20.43 6.88 27.65
N SER A 69 19.78 7.79 26.94
CA SER A 69 18.61 8.54 27.39
C SER A 69 17.77 9.02 26.21
N ALA A 70 16.52 9.38 26.49
CA ALA A 70 15.63 10.00 25.52
C ALA A 70 16.16 11.36 25.04
N ASP A 71 16.77 12.16 25.93
CA ASP A 71 17.33 13.47 25.59
C ASP A 71 18.47 13.36 24.57
N GLU A 72 19.33 12.36 24.72
CA GLU A 72 20.42 12.09 23.75
C GLU A 72 19.87 11.65 22.39
N PHE A 73 18.81 10.84 22.39
CA PHE A 73 18.13 10.39 21.18
C PHE A 73 17.48 11.55 20.42
N PHE A 74 16.75 12.43 21.09
CA PHE A 74 16.10 13.57 20.45
C PHE A 74 17.13 14.56 19.88
N LYS A 75 18.21 14.80 20.62
CA LYS A 75 19.33 15.62 20.14
C LYS A 75 19.94 15.07 18.83
N ASP A 76 20.09 13.75 18.71
CA ASP A 76 20.60 13.12 17.49
C ASP A 76 19.60 13.19 16.32
N LEU A 77 18.30 13.02 16.60
CA LEU A 77 17.24 13.14 15.60
C LEU A 77 16.98 14.58 15.13
N GLY A 78 17.48 15.59 15.86
CA GLY A 78 17.28 17.00 15.53
C GLY A 78 15.84 17.47 15.69
N ILE A 79 15.07 16.81 16.57
CA ILE A 79 13.68 17.17 16.91
C ILE A 79 13.54 17.54 18.39
#